data_AF-A0A954YS65-F1
#
_entry.id   AF-A0A954YS65-F1
#
_cell.length_a   1.000
_cell.length_b   1.000
_cell.length_c   1.000
_cell.angle_alpha   90.00
_cell.angle_beta   90.00
_cell.angle_gamma   90.00
#
_symmetry.space_group_name_H-M   'P 1'
#
loop_
_entity.id
_entity.type
_entity.pdbx_description
1 polymer ?
#
loop_
_entity_poly.entity_id
_entity_poly.type
_entity_poly.pdbx_seq_one_letter_code
_entity_poly.pdbx_strand_id
1 'polypeptide(L)'
;MSMTPEKYQLLSEHLKSLDPTLEDFCKKHGFSRQTTAVSRYAFRRINRVRELSAFIEYQMDCDENGKHFESFFPEAPYSMGFGVWMDFGKTRYGWSDLQFRGIRFCDLPARLNRDLEEALCVIDKWNKKRLMEEGRKATIS
;
A
#
# COMPACT_ATOMS: atom_id res chain seq x y z
N MET A 1 -21.66 10.75 7.70
CA MET A 1 -20.94 11.45 8.80
C MET A 1 -19.56 11.84 8.31
N SER A 2 -19.05 13.03 8.65
CA SER A 2 -17.69 13.44 8.29
C SER A 2 -16.66 12.72 9.18
N MET A 3 -15.59 12.18 8.60
CA MET A 3 -14.50 11.52 9.32
C MET A 3 -13.70 12.56 10.13
N THR A 4 -13.64 12.44 11.45
CA THR A 4 -12.80 13.29 12.31
C THR A 4 -11.41 12.66 12.48
N PRO A 5 -10.36 13.44 12.80
CA PRO A 5 -9.04 12.90 13.11
C PRO A 5 -9.05 11.84 14.22
N GLU A 6 -9.87 11.98 15.27
CA GLU A 6 -9.96 10.97 16.33
C GLU A 6 -10.58 9.65 15.84
N LYS A 7 -11.64 9.73 15.00
CA LYS A 7 -12.24 8.53 14.39
C LYS A 7 -11.26 7.83 13.46
N TYR A 8 -10.48 8.58 12.69
CA TYR A 8 -9.42 8.02 11.85
C TYR A 8 -8.34 7.33 12.68
N GLN A 9 -7.93 7.93 13.80
CA GLN A 9 -6.91 7.37 14.68
C GLN A 9 -7.37 6.07 15.34
N LEU A 10 -8.60 6.02 15.83
CA LEU A 10 -9.22 4.80 16.37
C LEU A 10 -9.34 3.70 15.30
N LEU A 11 -9.78 4.08 14.10
CA LEU A 11 -9.86 3.19 12.94
C LEU A 11 -8.50 2.69 12.47
N SER A 12 -7.40 3.33 12.84
CA SER A 12 -6.04 3.00 12.37
C SER A 12 -5.17 2.36 13.44
N GLU A 13 -5.69 2.20 14.65
CA GLU A 13 -4.91 1.74 15.80
C GLU A 13 -4.50 0.28 15.66
N HIS A 14 -5.40 -0.57 15.17
CA HIS A 14 -5.13 -1.99 14.98
C HIS A 14 -3.98 -2.22 13.97
N LEU A 15 -3.81 -1.34 12.99
CA LEU A 15 -2.70 -1.38 12.04
C LEU A 15 -1.32 -1.18 12.70
N LYS A 16 -1.25 -0.66 13.94
CA LYS A 16 0.02 -0.60 14.69
C LYS A 16 0.65 -1.97 14.88
N SER A 17 -0.16 -3.04 14.91
CA SER A 17 0.36 -4.42 14.99
C SER A 17 1.21 -4.81 13.78
N LEU A 18 1.06 -4.13 12.64
CA LEU A 18 1.87 -4.38 11.44
C LEU A 18 3.18 -3.58 11.44
N ASP A 19 3.28 -2.54 12.27
CA ASP A 19 4.37 -1.56 12.21
C ASP A 19 5.77 -2.18 12.44
N PRO A 20 6.01 -3.10 13.40
CA PRO A 20 7.34 -3.68 13.59
C PRO A 20 7.87 -4.38 12.34
N THR A 21 7.06 -5.23 11.70
CA THR A 21 7.45 -5.93 10.47
C THR A 21 7.63 -4.96 9.30
N LEU A 22 6.77 -3.94 9.18
CA LEU A 22 6.93 -2.91 8.16
C LEU A 22 8.22 -2.11 8.36
N GLU A 23 8.57 -1.77 9.60
CA GLU A 23 9.79 -1.03 9.93
C GLU A 23 11.05 -1.85 9.63
N ASP A 24 11.06 -3.14 9.96
CA ASP A 24 12.17 -4.03 9.65
C ASP A 24 12.34 -4.21 8.14
N PHE A 25 11.23 -4.39 7.41
CA PHE A 25 11.24 -4.44 5.95
C PHE A 25 11.75 -3.12 5.34
N CYS A 26 11.31 -1.98 5.88
CA CYS A 26 11.78 -0.65 5.47
C CYS A 26 13.29 -0.51 5.61
N LYS A 27 13.83 -0.84 6.79
CA LYS A 27 15.28 -0.78 7.06
C LYS A 27 16.06 -1.70 6.12
N LYS A 28 15.58 -2.93 5.90
CA LYS A 28 16.26 -3.95 5.08
C LYS A 28 16.33 -3.55 3.60
N HIS A 29 15.25 -3.00 3.05
CA HIS A 29 15.09 -2.82 1.60
C HIS A 29 15.09 -1.36 1.13
N GLY A 30 15.32 -0.42 2.05
CA GLY A 30 15.37 1.01 1.76
C GLY A 30 14.02 1.63 1.44
N PHE A 31 12.94 1.09 2.02
CA PHE A 31 11.63 1.73 2.01
C PHE A 31 11.50 2.66 3.22
N SER A 32 10.53 3.57 3.15
CA SER A 32 10.13 4.47 4.23
C SER A 32 8.62 4.46 4.38
N ARG A 33 8.12 4.54 5.62
CA ARG A 33 6.68 4.67 5.86
C ARG A 33 6.15 6.01 5.34
N GLN A 34 4.99 5.97 4.70
CA GLN A 34 4.21 7.16 4.41
C GLN A 34 3.24 7.41 5.55
N THR A 35 3.52 8.42 6.36
CA THR A 35 2.72 8.78 7.54
C THR A 35 1.77 9.95 7.29
N THR A 36 1.90 10.61 6.13
CA THR A 36 1.25 11.92 5.85
C THR A 36 0.06 11.84 4.90
N ALA A 37 -0.27 10.68 4.33
CA ALA A 37 -1.40 10.63 3.40
C ALA A 37 -2.73 10.65 4.17
N VAL A 38 -3.52 11.67 3.86
CA VAL A 38 -4.87 11.89 4.41
C VAL A 38 -5.83 11.01 3.62
N SER A 39 -5.91 9.73 3.98
CA SER A 39 -7.01 8.87 3.53
C SER A 39 -8.19 9.03 4.49
N ARG A 40 -9.41 8.89 3.98
CA ARG A 40 -10.60 8.76 4.83
C ARG A 40 -10.62 7.45 5.61
N TYR A 41 -9.77 6.48 5.24
CA TYR A 41 -9.76 5.13 5.81
C TYR A 41 -8.35 4.70 6.19
N ALA A 42 -8.27 3.87 7.21
CA ALA A 42 -7.04 3.35 7.74
C ALA A 42 -6.27 2.51 6.71
N PHE A 43 -5.07 2.95 6.37
CA PHE A 43 -4.15 2.24 5.49
C PHE A 43 -2.73 2.31 6.02
N ARG A 44 -1.87 1.41 5.55
CA ARG A 44 -0.42 1.49 5.74
C ARG A 44 0.22 1.48 4.36
N ARG A 45 1.08 2.45 4.09
CA ARG A 45 1.85 2.50 2.86
C ARG A 45 3.32 2.72 3.16
N ILE A 46 4.15 1.99 2.44
CA ILE A 46 5.60 2.18 2.43
C ILE A 46 6.03 2.52 1.01
N ASN A 47 7.01 3.42 0.87
CA ASN A 47 7.54 3.85 -0.41
C ASN A 47 9.06 3.73 -0.44
N ARG A 48 9.61 3.36 -1.60
CA ARG A 48 11.04 3.44 -1.91
C ARG A 48 11.20 4.47 -3.02
N VAL A 49 11.72 5.65 -2.70
CA VAL A 49 11.84 6.76 -3.66
C VAL A 49 13.23 6.74 -4.31
N ARG A 50 13.27 6.50 -5.62
CA ARG A 50 14.47 6.44 -6.49
C ARG A 50 14.09 6.87 -7.92
N GLU A 51 15.01 6.75 -8.89
CA GLU A 51 14.68 6.95 -10.31
C GLU A 51 13.49 6.08 -10.73
N LEU A 52 13.50 4.80 -10.33
CA LEU A 52 12.34 3.93 -10.34
C LEU A 52 11.83 3.80 -8.89
N SER A 53 10.79 4.54 -8.58
CA SER A 53 10.16 4.52 -7.26
C SER A 53 9.17 3.36 -7.14
N ALA A 54 8.96 2.86 -5.92
CA ALA A 54 8.07 1.74 -5.63
C ALA A 54 7.23 1.97 -4.38
N PHE A 55 6.04 1.35 -4.33
CA PHE A 55 5.14 1.41 -3.18
C PHE A 55 4.57 0.04 -2.90
N ILE A 56 4.25 -0.18 -1.62
CA ILE A 56 3.41 -1.27 -1.14
C ILE A 56 2.41 -0.66 -0.17
N GLU A 57 1.14 -1.01 -0.32
CA GLU A 57 0.06 -0.49 0.52
C GLU A 57 -0.92 -1.58 0.96
N TYR A 58 -1.40 -1.44 2.20
CA TYR A 58 -2.45 -2.24 2.81
C TYR A 58 -3.63 -1.34 3.12
N GLN A 59 -4.81 -1.73 2.68
CA GLN A 59 -6.04 -0.96 2.90
C GLN A 59 -7.20 -1.88 3.27
N MET A 60 -8.10 -1.37 4.10
CA MET A 60 -9.36 -2.05 4.40
C MET A 60 -10.23 -2.06 3.13
N ASP A 61 -10.79 -3.21 2.80
CA ASP A 61 -11.72 -3.38 1.69
C ASP A 61 -13.10 -2.81 2.01
N CYS A 62 -13.92 -2.71 0.96
CA CYS A 62 -15.35 -2.45 1.10
C CYS A 62 -16.12 -3.73 1.47
N ASP A 63 -17.33 -3.55 2.02
CA ASP A 63 -18.34 -4.58 2.19
C ASP A 63 -18.86 -5.13 0.85
N GLU A 64 -19.76 -6.10 0.93
CA GLU A 64 -20.41 -6.75 -0.23
C GLU A 64 -21.17 -5.79 -1.15
N ASN A 65 -21.57 -4.62 -0.63
CA ASN A 65 -22.26 -3.57 -1.36
C ASN A 65 -21.30 -2.48 -1.88
N GLY A 66 -19.99 -2.68 -1.73
CA GLY A 66 -18.97 -1.69 -2.12
C GLY A 66 -18.88 -0.50 -1.17
N LYS A 67 -19.49 -0.55 0.02
CA LYS A 67 -19.40 0.50 1.03
C LYS A 67 -18.24 0.25 1.98
N HIS A 68 -17.62 1.31 2.45
CA HIS A 68 -16.56 1.18 3.45
C HIS A 68 -17.14 0.89 4.84
N PHE A 69 -16.39 0.11 5.62
CA PHE A 69 -16.69 -0.09 7.03
C PHE A 69 -16.42 1.21 7.82
N GLU A 70 -17.34 1.55 8.71
CA GLU A 70 -17.21 2.73 9.59
C GLU A 70 -16.49 2.42 10.91
N SER A 71 -16.23 1.14 11.18
CA SER A 71 -15.55 0.62 12.37
C SER A 71 -14.63 -0.56 12.02
N PHE A 72 -13.60 -0.78 12.85
CA PHE A 72 -12.73 -1.94 12.74
C PHE A 72 -13.32 -3.15 13.47
N PHE A 73 -13.10 -4.35 12.92
CA PHE A 73 -13.29 -5.64 13.56
C PHE A 73 -12.24 -6.64 13.03
N PRO A 74 -11.82 -7.67 13.80
CA PRO A 74 -10.72 -8.56 13.42
C PRO A 74 -10.91 -9.28 12.08
N GLU A 75 -12.14 -9.55 11.68
CA GLU A 75 -12.51 -10.22 10.43
C GLU A 75 -12.63 -9.25 9.25
N ALA A 76 -12.42 -7.94 9.47
CA ALA A 76 -12.53 -6.93 8.42
C ALA A 76 -11.61 -7.31 7.24
N PRO A 77 -12.12 -7.30 6.00
CA PRO A 77 -11.34 -7.67 4.84
C PRO A 77 -10.33 -6.58 4.50
N TYR A 78 -9.15 -7.01 4.06
CA TYR A 78 -8.04 -6.18 3.64
C TYR A 78 -7.50 -6.62 2.29
N SER A 79 -7.01 -5.62 1.58
CA SER A 79 -6.25 -5.75 0.33
C SER A 79 -4.82 -5.29 0.51
N MET A 80 -3.93 -5.88 -0.27
CA MET A 80 -2.57 -5.40 -0.46
C MET A 80 -2.32 -5.11 -1.93
N GLY A 81 -1.96 -3.86 -2.23
CA GLY A 81 -1.52 -3.42 -3.54
C GLY A 81 -0.05 -3.03 -3.53
N PHE A 82 0.58 -3.05 -4.69
CA PHE A 82 1.94 -2.57 -4.86
C PHE A 82 2.16 -2.06 -6.27
N GLY A 83 3.26 -1.33 -6.48
CA GLY A 83 3.57 -0.85 -7.81
C GLY A 83 4.87 -0.06 -7.90
N VAL A 84 5.18 0.33 -9.13
CA VAL A 84 6.34 1.15 -9.47
C VAL A 84 5.91 2.37 -10.26
N TRP A 85 6.64 3.46 -10.12
CA TRP A 85 6.47 4.63 -10.96
C TRP A 85 7.79 5.36 -11.18
N MET A 86 7.84 6.15 -12.25
CA MET A 86 8.89 7.12 -12.50
C MET A 86 8.30 8.35 -13.18
N ASP A 87 8.94 9.49 -12.93
CA ASP A 87 8.58 10.75 -13.57
C ASP A 87 9.65 11.11 -14.60
N PHE A 88 9.22 11.46 -15.81
CA PHE A 88 10.09 11.90 -16.89
C PHE A 88 9.50 13.15 -17.54
N GLY A 89 10.08 14.31 -17.24
CA GLY A 89 9.48 15.60 -17.56
C GLY A 89 8.11 15.75 -16.89
N LYS A 90 7.08 16.07 -17.67
CA LYS A 90 5.68 16.20 -17.21
C LYS A 90 4.87 14.90 -17.30
N THR A 91 5.53 13.76 -17.51
CA THR A 91 4.85 12.46 -17.65
C THR A 91 5.26 11.52 -16.53
N ARG A 92 4.27 10.99 -15.80
CA ARG A 92 4.43 9.84 -14.91
C ARG A 92 4.16 8.56 -15.68
N TYR A 93 5.10 7.63 -15.60
CA TYR A 93 4.94 6.24 -16.00
C TYR A 93 4.70 5.41 -14.75
N GLY A 94 3.70 4.53 -14.76
CA GLY A 94 3.33 3.76 -13.58
C GLY A 94 2.76 2.40 -13.92
N TRP A 95 2.99 1.45 -13.02
CA TRP A 95 2.36 0.14 -13.02
C TRP A 95 2.05 -0.26 -11.58
N SER A 96 0.93 -0.95 -11.39
CA SER A 96 0.51 -1.45 -10.10
C SER A 96 -0.28 -2.73 -10.25
N ASP A 97 -0.25 -3.55 -9.22
CA ASP A 97 -1.01 -4.80 -9.13
C ASP A 97 -1.54 -5.01 -7.71
N LEU A 98 -2.48 -5.95 -7.59
CA LEU A 98 -3.09 -6.37 -6.34
C LEU A 98 -2.54 -7.73 -5.96
N GLN A 99 -1.81 -7.82 -4.84
CA GLN A 99 -1.29 -9.09 -4.34
C GLN A 99 -2.44 -9.99 -3.85
N PHE A 100 -3.38 -9.41 -3.11
CA PHE A 100 -4.55 -10.11 -2.61
C PHE A 100 -5.68 -9.13 -2.28
N ARG A 101 -6.89 -9.70 -2.13
CA ARG A 101 -8.11 -9.04 -1.68
C ARG A 101 -8.85 -9.90 -0.68
N GLY A 102 -9.60 -9.30 0.24
CA GLY A 102 -10.55 -10.01 1.10
C GLY A 102 -9.91 -10.81 2.22
N ILE A 103 -8.64 -10.54 2.57
CA ILE A 103 -7.98 -11.24 3.66
C ILE A 103 -8.40 -10.62 4.99
N ARG A 104 -8.81 -11.45 5.95
CA ARG A 104 -9.20 -10.97 7.27
C ARG A 104 -8.02 -10.31 7.96
N PHE A 105 -8.26 -9.21 8.65
CA PHE A 105 -7.20 -8.50 9.36
C PHE A 105 -6.44 -9.40 10.34
N CYS A 106 -7.13 -10.28 11.07
CA CYS A 106 -6.51 -11.20 12.03
C CYS A 106 -5.51 -12.17 11.40
N ASP A 107 -5.60 -12.44 10.09
CA ASP A 107 -4.66 -13.29 9.36
C ASP A 107 -3.44 -12.52 8.83
N LEU A 108 -3.50 -11.18 8.74
CA LEU A 108 -2.45 -10.35 8.14
C LEU A 108 -1.08 -10.47 8.84
N PRO A 109 -0.97 -10.39 10.18
CA PRO A 109 0.34 -10.40 10.84
C PRO A 109 1.17 -11.65 10.51
N ALA A 110 0.52 -12.82 10.42
CA ALA A 110 1.18 -14.10 10.16
C ALA A 110 1.74 -14.21 8.73
N ARG A 111 1.21 -13.45 7.78
CA ARG A 111 1.58 -13.49 6.36
C ARG A 111 2.39 -12.28 5.89
N LEU A 112 2.38 -11.19 6.67
CA LEU A 112 2.89 -9.89 6.29
C LEU A 112 4.29 -9.95 5.67
N ASN A 113 5.25 -10.61 6.35
CA ASN A 113 6.62 -10.67 5.84
C ASN A 113 6.73 -11.44 4.51
N ARG A 114 5.98 -12.54 4.36
CA ARG A 114 5.97 -13.31 3.11
C ARG A 114 5.41 -12.46 1.97
N ASP A 115 4.25 -11.83 2.18
CA ASP A 115 3.61 -11.06 1.12
C ASP A 115 4.46 -9.84 0.72
N LEU A 116 5.14 -9.19 1.67
CA LEU A 116 6.09 -8.11 1.39
C LEU A 116 7.26 -8.55 0.49
N GLU A 117 7.87 -9.69 0.79
CA GLU A 117 8.98 -10.24 0.01
C GLU A 117 8.52 -10.72 -1.38
N GLU A 118 7.32 -11.29 -1.48
CA GLU A 118 6.69 -11.66 -2.77
C GLU A 118 6.46 -10.41 -3.65
N ALA A 119 5.86 -9.35 -3.08
CA ALA A 119 5.66 -8.10 -3.79
C ALA A 119 6.99 -7.47 -4.23
N LEU A 120 8.01 -7.51 -3.38
CA LEU A 120 9.35 -7.03 -3.73
C LEU A 120 9.95 -7.79 -4.92
N CYS A 121 9.79 -9.12 -4.96
CA CYS A 121 10.26 -9.94 -6.07
C CYS A 121 9.62 -9.52 -7.41
N VAL A 122 8.35 -9.09 -7.39
CA VAL A 122 7.69 -8.56 -8.59
C VAL A 122 8.17 -7.15 -8.92
N ILE A 123 8.26 -6.27 -7.92
CA ILE A 123 8.76 -4.89 -8.06
C ILE A 123 10.15 -4.87 -8.69
N ASP A 124 11.07 -5.72 -8.23
CA ASP A 124 12.47 -5.71 -8.68
C ASP A 124 12.67 -6.26 -10.11
N LYS A 125 11.62 -6.83 -10.73
CA LYS A 125 11.62 -7.18 -12.16
C LYS A 125 11.35 -5.99 -13.08
N TRP A 126 10.93 -4.85 -12.52
CA TRP A 126 10.71 -3.64 -13.28
C TRP A 126 12.00 -2.85 -13.43
N ASN A 127 12.18 -2.28 -14.61
CA ASN A 127 13.23 -1.32 -14.92
C ASN A 127 12.64 -0.18 -15.77
N LYS A 128 13.42 0.88 -15.95
CA LYS A 128 13.02 2.07 -16.71
C LYS A 128 12.50 1.73 -18.11
N LYS A 129 13.25 0.91 -18.86
CA LYS A 129 12.87 0.53 -20.24
C LYS A 129 11.50 -0.13 -20.25
N ARG A 130 11.32 -1.16 -19.43
CA ARG A 130 10.06 -1.90 -19.32
C ARG A 130 8.90 -1.01 -18.89
N LEU A 131 9.11 -0.13 -17.91
CA LEU A 131 8.06 0.77 -17.44
C LEU A 131 7.65 1.81 -18.49
N MET A 132 8.58 2.26 -19.34
CA MET A 132 8.26 3.15 -20.46
C MET A 132 7.51 2.45 -21.60
N GLU A 133 7.77 1.15 -21.81
CA GLU A 133 7.15 0.31 -22.84
C GLU A 133 5.76 -0.22 -22.43
N GLU A 134 5.63 -0.73 -21.20
CA GLU A 134 4.44 -1.44 -20.70
C GLU A 134 3.61 -0.64 -19.69
N GLY A 135 4.18 0.42 -19.09
CA GLY A 135 3.54 1.20 -18.04
C GLY A 135 2.44 2.13 -18.55
N ARG A 136 1.49 2.43 -17.66
CA ARG A 136 0.47 3.46 -17.89
C ARG A 136 1.11 4.84 -17.82
N LYS A 137 0.65 5.76 -18.67
CA LYS A 137 1.16 7.14 -18.77
C LYS A 137 0.12 8.11 -18.23
N ALA A 138 0.55 9.06 -17.42
CA ALA A 138 -0.27 10.15 -16.93
C ALA A 138 0.50 11.48 -17.00
N THR A 139 -0.16 12.55 -17.42
CA THR A 139 0.41 13.90 -17.35
C THR A 139 0.34 14.39 -15.91
N ILE A 140 1.45 14.93 -15.39
CA ILE A 140 1.54 15.52 -14.06
C ILE A 140 1.72 17.03 -14.17
N SER A 141 1.07 17.77 -13.26
CA SER A 141 1.02 19.23 -13.19
C SER A 141 2.23 19.82 -12.47
#